data_AF-A0A068SL97-F1
#
_entry.id   AF-A0A068SL97-F1
#
_cell.length_a   1.000
_cell.length_b   1.000
_cell.length_c   1.000
_cell.angle_alpha   90.00
_cell.angle_beta   90.00
_cell.angle_gamma   90.00
#
_symmetry.space_group_name_H-M   'P 1'
#
loop_
_entity.id
_entity.type
_entity.pdbx_description
1 polymer ?
#
loop_
_entity_poly.entity_id
_entity_poly.type
_entity_poly.pdbx_seq_one_letter_code
_entity_poly.pdbx_strand_id
1 'polypeptide(L)' 'MSEPTVADATGRIYESLQANNADIDVHIAALKAAMARAGLKEAVFDPAKLVQNNRSGRKLMQAYFRQRGVTVKFSASS' A
#
# COMPACT_ATOMS: atom_id res chain seq x y z
N MET A 1 2.81 -6.21 -21.75
CA MET A 1 2.47 -6.46 -20.33
C MET A 1 1.35 -5.50 -19.97
N SER A 2 0.21 -6.01 -19.51
CA SER A 2 -0.91 -5.16 -19.09
C SER A 2 -0.57 -4.38 -17.82
N GLU A 3 -1.17 -3.20 -17.68
CA GLU A 3 -0.96 -2.37 -16.51
C GLU A 3 -1.61 -3.01 -15.25
N PRO A 4 -0.98 -2.94 -14.07
CA PRO A 4 -1.51 -3.57 -12.86
C PRO A 4 -2.79 -2.90 -12.39
N THR A 5 -3.73 -3.71 -11.88
CA THR A 5 -4.89 -3.22 -11.15
C THR A 5 -4.47 -2.70 -9.77
N VAL A 6 -5.39 -2.02 -9.07
CA VAL A 6 -5.16 -1.60 -7.68
C VAL A 6 -4.94 -2.81 -6.77
N ALA A 7 -5.64 -3.92 -7.02
CA ALA A 7 -5.48 -5.17 -6.27
C ALA A 7 -4.08 -5.76 -6.48
N ASP A 8 -3.60 -5.83 -7.73
CA ASP A 8 -2.25 -6.32 -8.05
C ASP A 8 -1.17 -5.45 -7.39
N ALA A 9 -1.30 -4.13 -7.50
CA ALA A 9 -0.35 -3.21 -6.92
C ALA A 9 -0.35 -3.28 -5.38
N THR A 10 -1.51 -3.48 -4.75
CA THR A 10 -1.62 -3.69 -3.30
C THR A 10 -0.99 -5.02 -2.88
N GLY A 11 -1.15 -6.08 -3.69
CA GLY A 11 -0.48 -7.37 -3.49
C GLY A 11 1.05 -7.22 -3.43
N ARG A 12 1.62 -6.51 -4.41
CA ARG A 12 3.06 -6.23 -4.46
C ARG A 12 3.58 -5.42 -3.28
N ILE A 13 2.75 -4.53 -2.71
CA ILE A 13 3.12 -3.86 -1.45
C ILE A 13 3.26 -4.87 -0.32
N TYR A 14 2.33 -5.82 -0.16
CA TYR A 14 2.48 -6.85 0.88
C TYR A 14 3.72 -7.71 0.66
N GLU A 15 3.99 -8.12 -0.58
CA GLU A 15 5.20 -8.88 -0.93
C GLU A 15 6.47 -8.09 -0.56
N SER A 16 6.53 -6.81 -0.93
CA SER A 16 7.64 -5.91 -0.59
C SER A 16 7.83 -5.78 0.92
N LEU A 17 6.75 -5.58 1.69
CA LEU A 17 6.81 -5.47 3.15
C LEU A 17 7.38 -6.76 3.78
N GLN A 18 7.00 -7.94 3.27
CA GLN A 18 7.55 -9.23 3.72
C GLN A 18 9.02 -9.39 3.30
N ALA A 19 9.40 -8.85 2.15
CA ALA A 19 10.77 -8.85 1.62
C ALA A 19 11.61 -7.67 2.13
N ASN A 20 11.44 -7.24 3.38
CA ASN A 20 12.20 -6.14 3.99
C ASN A 20 12.14 -4.81 3.20
N ASN A 21 10.96 -4.48 2.66
CA ASN A 21 10.70 -3.29 1.85
C ASN A 21 11.45 -3.26 0.49
N ALA A 22 11.81 -4.41 -0.07
CA ALA A 22 12.40 -4.49 -1.40
C ALA A 22 11.51 -3.76 -2.42
N ASP A 23 12.09 -2.80 -3.14
CA ASP A 23 11.42 -2.00 -4.19
C ASP A 23 10.13 -1.28 -3.75
N ILE A 24 9.98 -0.99 -2.44
CA ILE A 24 8.74 -0.42 -1.91
C ILE A 24 8.30 0.87 -2.61
N ASP A 25 9.25 1.74 -2.99
CA ASP A 25 8.96 2.99 -3.68
C ASP A 25 8.45 2.79 -5.10
N VAL A 26 8.96 1.77 -5.80
CA VAL A 26 8.48 1.37 -7.12
C VAL A 26 7.04 0.86 -7.03
N HIS A 27 6.75 0.04 -6.02
CA HIS A 27 5.41 -0.48 -5.80
C HIS A 27 4.41 0.60 -5.37
N ILE A 28 4.84 1.58 -4.57
CA ILE A 28 3.98 2.73 -4.20
C ILE A 28 3.65 3.59 -5.43
N ALA A 29 4.63 3.82 -6.31
CA ALA A 29 4.39 4.56 -7.56
C ALA A 29 3.40 3.81 -8.46
N ALA A 30 3.54 2.49 -8.59
CA ALA A 30 2.61 1.64 -9.34
C ALA A 30 1.19 1.67 -8.74
N LEU A 31 1.07 1.61 -7.40
CA LEU A 31 -0.20 1.72 -6.70
C LEU A 31 -0.87 3.07 -6.96
N LYS A 32 -0.12 4.17 -6.87
CA LYS A 32 -0.62 5.51 -7.15
C LYS A 32 -1.17 5.63 -8.58
N ALA A 33 -0.45 5.11 -9.57
CA ALA A 33 -0.89 5.11 -10.96
C ALA A 33 -2.18 4.28 -11.15
N ALA A 34 -2.24 3.09 -10.54
CA ALA A 34 -3.42 2.25 -10.59
C ALA A 34 -4.64 2.91 -9.92
N MET A 35 -4.45 3.57 -8.78
CA MET A 35 -5.50 4.32 -8.10
C MET A 35 -6.01 5.49 -8.93
N ALA A 36 -5.12 6.23 -9.58
CA ALA A 36 -5.48 7.35 -10.45
C ALA A 36 -6.36 6.87 -11.63
N ARG A 37 -5.98 5.76 -12.28
CA ARG A 37 -6.79 5.14 -13.35
C ARG A 37 -8.16 4.66 -12.85
N ALA A 38 -8.22 4.12 -11.64
CA ALA A 38 -9.45 3.63 -11.03
C ALA A 38 -10.31 4.72 -10.37
N GLY A 39 -9.87 5.98 -10.37
CA GLY A 39 -10.58 7.08 -9.71
C GLY A 39 -10.62 7.00 -8.17
N LEU A 40 -9.71 6.24 -7.55
CA LEU A 40 -9.67 6.02 -6.10
C LEU A 40 -8.80 7.08 -5.40
N LYS A 41 -9.28 7.54 -4.24
CA LYS A 41 -8.59 8.57 -3.43
C LYS A 41 -7.72 7.98 -2.32
N GLU A 42 -7.97 6.74 -1.93
CA GLU A 42 -7.27 6.06 -0.84
C GLU A 42 -7.13 4.56 -1.12
N ALA A 43 -6.03 3.98 -0.63
CA ALA A 43 -5.79 2.55 -0.65
C ALA A 43 -6.12 1.97 0.73
N VAL A 44 -6.91 0.89 0.73
CA VAL A 44 -7.30 0.19 1.95
C VAL A 44 -6.42 -1.05 2.11
N PHE A 45 -5.72 -1.14 3.23
CA PHE A 45 -4.89 -2.27 3.58
C PHE A 45 -5.53 -3.12 4.69
N ASP A 46 -5.37 -4.42 4.59
CA ASP A 46 -5.72 -5.39 5.62
C ASP A 46 -4.59 -5.39 6.66
N PRO A 47 -4.85 -4.91 7.90
CA PRO A 47 -3.82 -4.87 8.94
C PRO A 47 -3.33 -6.26 9.33
N ALA A 48 -4.10 -7.34 9.11
CA ALA A 48 -3.68 -8.70 9.42
C ALA A 48 -2.54 -9.19 8.52
N LYS A 49 -2.34 -8.57 7.35
CA LYS A 49 -1.28 -8.92 6.38
C LYS A 49 0.01 -8.11 6.56
N LEU A 50 0.03 -7.15 7.49
CA LEU A 50 1.19 -6.29 7.72
C LEU A 50 2.19 -6.98 8.65
N VAL A 51 3.48 -6.90 8.30
CA VAL A 51 4.60 -7.34 9.16
C VAL A 51 4.61 -6.57 10.49
N GLN A 52 4.28 -5.27 10.45
CA GLN A 52 4.15 -4.43 11.64
C GLN A 52 2.72 -3.87 11.74
N ASN A 53 1.79 -4.72 12.18
CA ASN A 53 0.39 -4.35 12.32
C ASN A 53 0.08 -3.49 13.55
N ASN A 54 1.04 -3.21 14.42
CA ASN A 54 0.83 -2.39 15.62
C ASN A 54 0.58 -0.90 15.26
N ARG A 55 0.14 -0.10 16.24
CA ARG A 55 -0.26 1.30 16.00
C ARG A 55 0.88 2.15 15.41
N SER A 56 2.12 1.97 15.87
CA SER A 56 3.28 2.73 15.41
C SER A 56 3.65 2.35 13.97
N GLY A 57 3.69 1.06 13.65
CA GLY A 57 3.95 0.56 12.29
C GLY A 57 2.91 1.06 11.28
N ARG A 58 1.63 1.00 11.64
CA ARG A 58 0.54 1.54 10.82
C ARG A 58 0.68 3.05 10.59
N LYS A 59 1.04 3.82 11.62
CA LYS A 59 1.29 5.26 11.48
C LYS A 59 2.49 5.58 10.59
N LEU A 60 3.56 4.80 10.72
CA LEU A 60 4.76 4.95 9.88
C LEU A 60 4.40 4.71 8.41
N MET A 61 3.69 3.62 8.11
CA MET A 61 3.22 3.31 6.76
C MET A 61 2.37 4.45 6.19
N GLN A 62 1.41 4.96 6.96
CA GLN A 62 0.58 6.09 6.54
C GLN A 62 1.41 7.34 6.21
N ALA A 63 2.35 7.71 7.07
CA ALA A 63 3.20 8.88 6.84
C ALA A 63 4.07 8.70 5.60
N TYR A 64 4.69 7.53 5.45
CA TYR A 64 5.59 7.20 4.35
C TYR A 64 4.89 7.19 2.98
N PHE A 65 3.71 6.58 2.91
CA PHE A 65 2.89 6.53 1.69
C PHE A 65 2.31 7.90 1.35
N ARG A 66 1.90 8.67 2.36
CA ARG A 66 1.37 10.03 2.17
C ARG A 66 2.42 10.94 1.54
N GLN A 67 3.69 10.85 1.95
CA GLN A 67 4.79 11.59 1.32
C GLN A 67 4.95 11.28 -0.18
N ARG A 68 4.51 10.10 -0.62
CA ARG A 68 4.54 9.65 -2.02
C ARG A 68 3.21 9.89 -2.76
N GLY A 69 2.24 10.49 -2.09
CA GLY A 69 0.93 10.82 -2.64
C GLY A 69 -0.05 9.65 -2.67
N VAL A 70 0.12 8.67 -1.79
CA VAL A 70 -0.87 7.61 -1.55
C VAL A 70 -1.44 7.76 -0.15
N THR A 71 -2.76 7.95 -0.05
CA THR A 71 -3.46 7.94 1.24
C THR A 71 -3.78 6.49 1.64
N VAL A 72 -3.38 6.10 2.84
CA VAL A 72 -3.58 4.73 3.37
C VAL A 72 -4.65 4.71 4.46
N LYS A 73 -5.63 3.82 4.30
CA LYS A 73 -6.57 3.39 5.32
C LYS A 73 -6.34 1.92 5.65
N PHE A 74 -6.79 1.52 6.82
CA PHE A 74 -6.82 0.11 7.21
C PHE A 74 -8.26 -0.32 7.35
N SER A 75 -8.59 -1.52 6.87
CA SER A 75 -9.89 -2.13 7.18
C SER A 75 -10.03 -2.28 8.71
N ALA A 76 -11.25 -2.20 9.21
CA ALA A 76 -11.51 -2.54 10.60
C ALA A 76 -11.04 -3.98 10.85
N SER A 77 -10.21 -4.18 11.87
CA SER A 77 -9.93 -5.52 12.39
C SER A 77 -11.21 -5.98 13.08
N SER A 78 -11.94 -6.90 12.46
CA SER A 78 -13.03 -7.64 13.10
C SER A 78 -12.48 -8.64 14.11
#